data_AF-A0AAU8G7E1-F1
#
_entry.id   AF-A0AAU8G7E1-F1
#
_cell.length_a   1.000
_cell.length_b   1.000
_cell.length_c   1.000
_cell.angle_alpha   90.00
_cell.angle_beta   90.00
_cell.angle_gamma   90.00
#
_symmetry.space_group_name_H-M   'P 1'
#
loop_
_entity.id
_entity.type
_entity.pdbx_description
1 polymer ?
#
loop_
_entity_poly.entity_id
_entity_poly.type
_entity_poly.pdbx_seq_one_letter_code
_entity_poly.pdbx_strand_id
1 'polypeptide(L)'
;MSFNEPSDRNANEIRIFTGCNEEETCPKAKRERQQELEEMILTILIEIPKGSRNKYEYDKERKIIKFDRMLFSAVHYPSDYGFIIDTLAEDTDPLDALVLVSEPTFPGCLIEAKPVGLFRMRDEKGPDEKILCVPMGDPHWNFIQELSDVPPHLLKEIEHFFIIYKELEKKKTGVEGWEDRESAIKAVHASRKRYQDNLKQLGASRI
;
A
#
# COMPACT_ATOMS: atom_id res chain seq x y z
N MET A 1 -31.40 76.90 -34.31
CA MET A 1 -32.33 77.01 -33.17
C MET A 1 -32.11 75.78 -32.28
N SER A 2 -32.17 75.95 -30.95
CA SER A 2 -32.33 74.92 -29.89
C SER A 2 -31.49 73.62 -30.00
N PHE A 3 -30.43 73.41 -29.21
CA PHE A 3 -30.42 73.06 -27.77
C PHE A 3 -31.21 71.79 -27.40
N ASN A 4 -30.52 70.70 -27.01
CA ASN A 4 -30.51 70.14 -25.64
C ASN A 4 -29.73 68.81 -25.54
N GLU A 5 -28.68 68.78 -24.71
CA GLU A 5 -28.44 67.70 -23.74
C GLU A 5 -29.30 67.98 -22.48
N PRO A 6 -29.48 67.08 -21.47
CA PRO A 6 -28.72 65.87 -21.10
C PRO A 6 -29.68 64.64 -20.88
N SER A 7 -29.50 63.61 -20.02
CA SER A 7 -28.53 63.26 -18.95
C SER A 7 -28.51 61.75 -18.60
N ASP A 8 -27.56 61.38 -17.74
CA ASP A 8 -27.69 60.49 -16.57
C ASP A 8 -27.59 58.94 -16.63
N ARG A 9 -26.62 58.47 -15.82
CA ARG A 9 -26.67 57.36 -14.84
C ARG A 9 -26.44 55.90 -15.29
N ASN A 10 -25.15 55.55 -15.30
CA ASN A 10 -24.49 54.74 -14.25
C ASN A 10 -25.24 53.51 -13.66
N ALA A 11 -24.70 52.30 -13.92
CA ALA A 11 -24.68 51.20 -12.95
C ALA A 11 -23.51 50.22 -13.25
N ASN A 12 -22.68 49.94 -12.24
CA ASN A 12 -21.73 48.81 -12.26
C ASN A 12 -22.50 47.48 -12.23
N GLU A 13 -22.38 46.65 -13.27
CA GLU A 13 -22.79 45.25 -13.17
C GLU A 13 -21.61 44.41 -12.65
N ILE A 14 -21.47 44.36 -11.32
CA ILE A 14 -20.60 43.39 -10.65
C ILE A 14 -21.20 42.01 -10.89
N ARG A 15 -20.64 41.26 -11.84
CA ARG A 15 -20.96 39.84 -12.00
C ARG A 15 -20.34 39.06 -10.85
N ILE A 16 -21.13 38.89 -9.79
CA ILE A 16 -20.83 37.96 -8.72
C ILE A 16 -20.86 36.55 -9.33
N PHE A 17 -19.70 35.93 -9.46
CA PHE A 17 -19.60 34.49 -9.75
C PHE A 17 -20.01 33.72 -8.49
N THR A 18 -21.31 33.57 -8.26
CA THR A 18 -21.84 32.63 -7.28
C THR A 18 -21.79 31.22 -7.84
N GLY A 19 -21.14 30.30 -7.12
CA GLY A 19 -21.19 28.86 -7.40
C GLY A 19 -19.91 28.27 -7.97
N CYS A 20 -18.92 28.04 -7.11
CA CYS A 20 -18.06 26.87 -7.30
C CYS A 20 -18.91 25.64 -7.00
N ASN A 21 -19.25 24.85 -8.01
CA ASN A 21 -19.80 23.51 -7.79
C ASN A 21 -18.63 22.56 -7.51
N GLU A 22 -18.70 21.80 -6.42
CA GLU A 22 -17.57 21.02 -5.87
C GLU A 22 -17.23 19.72 -6.62
N GLU A 23 -17.59 19.58 -7.90
CA GLU A 23 -17.39 18.35 -8.69
C GLU A 23 -16.44 18.49 -9.90
N GLU A 24 -15.93 19.68 -10.22
CA GLU A 24 -14.87 19.83 -11.22
C GLU A 24 -13.47 19.72 -10.57
N THR A 25 -13.02 18.48 -10.35
CA THR A 25 -11.63 18.22 -9.93
C THR A 25 -10.65 18.72 -10.98
N CYS A 26 -9.76 19.64 -10.59
CA CYS A 26 -8.84 20.32 -11.50
C CYS A 26 -8.04 19.33 -12.36
N PRO A 27 -8.01 19.46 -13.70
CA PRO A 27 -7.29 18.54 -14.60
C PRO A 27 -5.81 18.35 -14.24
N LYS A 28 -5.18 19.38 -13.64
CA LYS A 28 -3.82 19.32 -13.12
C LYS A 28 -3.71 18.33 -11.94
N ALA A 29 -4.57 18.45 -10.93
CA ALA A 29 -4.59 17.55 -9.78
C ALA A 29 -4.90 16.10 -10.18
N LYS A 30 -5.78 15.89 -11.17
CA LYS A 30 -6.04 14.55 -11.73
C LYS A 30 -4.80 13.95 -12.41
N ARG A 31 -4.02 14.76 -13.13
CA ARG A 31 -2.76 14.34 -13.78
C ARG A 31 -1.63 14.09 -12.78
N GLU A 32 -1.48 14.95 -11.77
CA GLU A 32 -0.48 14.78 -10.70
C GLU A 32 -0.77 13.49 -9.90
N ARG A 33 -2.04 13.25 -9.55
CA ARG A 33 -2.47 12.00 -8.90
C ARG A 33 -2.22 10.78 -9.77
N GLN A 34 -2.49 10.85 -11.07
CA GLN A 34 -2.22 9.75 -12.02
C GLN A 34 -0.71 9.43 -12.08
N GLN A 35 0.13 10.45 -12.12
CA GLN A 35 1.59 10.29 -12.14
C GLN A 35 2.13 9.71 -10.82
N GLU A 36 1.61 10.14 -9.67
CA GLU A 36 1.96 9.58 -8.35
C GLU A 36 1.53 8.10 -8.21
N LEU A 37 0.38 7.73 -8.78
CA LEU A 37 -0.06 6.32 -8.87
C LEU A 37 0.90 5.49 -9.75
N GLU A 38 1.34 6.04 -10.89
CA GLU A 38 2.22 5.39 -11.85
C GLU A 38 3.68 5.23 -11.34
N GLU A 39 4.19 6.20 -10.57
CA GLU A 39 5.60 6.28 -10.14
C GLU A 39 5.89 5.72 -8.73
N MET A 40 4.91 5.22 -7.98
CA MET A 40 5.15 4.74 -6.61
C MET A 40 6.03 3.49 -6.56
N ILE A 41 7.27 3.68 -6.09
CA ILE A 41 8.20 2.60 -5.73
C ILE A 41 8.23 2.45 -4.19
N LEU A 42 8.35 1.19 -3.76
CA LEU A 42 8.40 0.73 -2.38
C LEU A 42 9.70 -0.04 -2.17
N THR A 43 10.42 0.34 -1.11
CA THR A 43 11.58 -0.41 -0.62
C THR A 43 11.10 -1.39 0.44
N ILE A 44 11.25 -2.69 0.17
CA ILE A 44 10.71 -3.78 0.99
C ILE A 44 11.87 -4.62 1.53
N LEU A 45 11.85 -4.93 2.83
CA LEU A 45 12.76 -5.92 3.43
C LEU A 45 12.07 -7.28 3.45
N ILE A 46 12.62 -8.26 2.74
CA ILE A 46 12.10 -9.63 2.70
C ILE A 46 12.47 -10.36 4.00
N GLU A 47 11.48 -10.96 4.64
CA GLU A 47 11.67 -11.85 5.79
C GLU A 47 11.60 -13.31 5.36
N ILE A 48 10.62 -13.67 4.53
CA ILE A 48 10.29 -15.06 4.20
C ILE A 48 10.29 -15.23 2.67
N PRO A 49 11.27 -15.93 2.10
CA PRO A 49 11.28 -16.21 0.67
C PRO A 49 10.15 -17.14 0.23
N LYS A 50 9.72 -16.99 -1.03
CA LYS A 50 8.81 -17.88 -1.75
C LYS A 50 9.25 -19.34 -1.61
N GLY A 51 8.30 -20.23 -1.35
CA GLY A 51 8.55 -21.64 -1.12
C GLY A 51 9.13 -21.97 0.27
N SER A 52 9.43 -20.98 1.12
CA SER A 52 9.83 -21.25 2.51
C SER A 52 8.64 -21.69 3.37
N ARG A 53 8.89 -22.67 4.24
CA ARG A 53 8.04 -23.02 5.39
C ARG A 53 8.58 -22.49 6.72
N ASN A 54 9.81 -21.97 6.73
CA ASN A 54 10.37 -21.27 7.88
C ASN A 54 9.88 -19.82 7.88
N LYS A 55 9.22 -19.40 8.96
CA LYS A 55 9.02 -17.98 9.25
C LYS A 55 10.29 -17.44 9.93
N TYR A 56 10.91 -16.50 9.26
CA TYR A 56 11.88 -15.59 9.84
C TYR A 56 11.18 -14.27 10.21
N GLU A 57 11.84 -13.45 11.01
CA GLU A 57 11.38 -12.12 11.38
C GLU A 57 12.58 -11.19 11.59
N TYR A 58 12.40 -9.90 11.34
CA TYR A 58 13.40 -8.89 11.63
C TYR A 58 13.31 -8.45 13.10
N ASP A 59 14.34 -8.79 13.87
CA ASP A 59 14.46 -8.37 15.26
C ASP A 59 14.78 -6.86 15.32
N LYS A 60 13.73 -6.06 15.59
CA LYS A 60 13.82 -4.59 15.65
C LYS A 60 14.80 -4.08 16.72
N GLU A 61 15.12 -4.86 17.75
CA GLU A 61 16.10 -4.48 18.79
C GLU A 61 17.53 -4.79 18.34
N ARG A 62 17.76 -6.03 17.90
CA ARG A 62 19.09 -6.57 17.55
C ARG A 62 19.54 -6.21 16.13
N LYS A 63 18.63 -5.72 15.29
CA LYS A 63 18.85 -5.35 13.87
C LYS A 63 19.36 -6.53 13.03
N ILE A 64 18.81 -7.71 13.27
CA ILE A 64 19.17 -8.96 12.57
C ILE A 64 17.92 -9.74 12.18
N ILE A 65 18.02 -10.57 11.15
CA ILE A 65 17.00 -11.59 10.88
C ILE A 65 17.13 -12.73 11.89
N LYS A 66 16.01 -13.12 12.48
CA LYS A 66 15.86 -14.21 13.44
C LYS A 66 14.93 -15.28 12.86
N PHE A 67 15.22 -16.54 13.14
CA PHE A 67 14.25 -17.63 12.96
C PHE A 67 13.23 -17.57 14.10
N ASP A 68 11.95 -17.47 13.76
CA ASP A 68 10.83 -17.53 14.71
C ASP A 68 10.40 -18.99 14.88
N ARG A 69 9.87 -19.59 13.80
CA ARG A 69 9.38 -20.97 13.78
C ARG A 69 9.23 -21.52 12.37
N MET A 70 9.00 -22.83 12.26
CA MET A 70 8.42 -23.45 11.07
C MET A 70 6.89 -23.30 11.11
N LEU A 71 6.22 -23.05 9.98
CA LEU A 71 4.75 -23.07 9.91
C LEU A 71 4.22 -24.46 10.26
N PHE A 72 3.20 -24.53 11.10
CA PHE A 72 2.67 -25.82 11.57
C PHE A 72 1.93 -26.54 10.44
N SER A 73 1.08 -25.82 9.69
CA SER A 73 0.46 -26.30 8.45
C SER A 73 1.52 -26.66 7.40
N ALA A 74 1.24 -27.68 6.58
CA ALA A 74 2.15 -28.19 5.54
C ALA A 74 2.14 -27.33 4.26
N VAL A 75 2.16 -26.01 4.43
CA VAL A 75 2.14 -25.00 3.36
C VAL A 75 3.44 -24.20 3.32
N HIS A 76 3.66 -23.50 2.22
CA HIS A 76 4.82 -22.67 1.97
C HIS A 76 4.36 -21.29 1.50
N TYR A 77 5.13 -20.23 1.76
CA TYR A 77 4.78 -18.89 1.29
C TYR A 77 4.73 -18.84 -0.24
N PRO A 78 3.64 -18.35 -0.87
CA PRO A 78 3.42 -18.39 -2.32
C PRO A 78 4.23 -17.33 -3.09
N SER A 79 4.68 -16.29 -2.39
CA SER A 79 5.52 -15.19 -2.87
C SER A 79 6.65 -14.94 -1.87
N ASP A 80 7.59 -14.06 -2.22
CA ASP A 80 8.41 -13.45 -1.17
C ASP A 80 7.50 -12.59 -0.28
N TYR A 81 7.76 -12.59 1.03
CA TYR A 81 6.99 -11.88 2.04
C TYR A 81 7.91 -11.12 2.98
N GLY A 82 7.49 -9.93 3.37
CA GLY A 82 8.23 -9.05 4.25
C GLY A 82 7.44 -7.77 4.47
N PHE A 83 8.13 -6.66 4.74
CA PHE A 83 7.47 -5.40 5.06
C PHE A 83 8.08 -4.18 4.36
N ILE A 84 7.27 -3.15 4.19
CA ILE A 84 7.64 -1.88 3.55
C ILE A 84 8.36 -1.00 4.57
N ILE A 85 9.56 -0.55 4.23
CA ILE A 85 10.36 0.34 5.09
C ILE A 85 9.66 1.71 5.22
N ASP A 86 9.84 2.36 6.38
CA ASP A 86 9.23 3.66 6.73
C ASP A 86 7.70 3.69 6.71
N THR A 87 7.07 2.59 7.14
CA THR A 87 5.61 2.46 7.31
C THR A 87 5.23 1.99 8.72
N LEU A 88 3.99 2.28 9.11
CA LEU A 88 3.38 1.81 10.35
C LEU A 88 1.89 1.50 10.10
N ALA A 89 1.52 0.22 10.17
CA ALA A 89 0.15 -0.26 10.04
C ALA A 89 -0.69 0.05 11.31
N GLU A 90 -1.94 -0.40 11.35
CA GLU A 90 -2.86 -0.15 12.47
C GLU A 90 -2.53 -0.97 13.73
N ASP A 91 -1.85 -2.11 13.57
CA ASP A 91 -1.38 -2.98 14.65
C ASP A 91 -0.01 -2.55 15.24
N THR A 92 0.55 -1.44 14.75
CA THR A 92 1.88 -0.89 15.08
C THR A 92 3.10 -1.67 14.59
N ASP A 93 2.90 -2.70 13.76
CA ASP A 93 3.97 -3.27 12.96
C ASP A 93 4.12 -2.52 11.60
N PRO A 94 5.24 -2.64 10.88
CA PRO A 94 5.37 -2.11 9.52
C PRO A 94 4.36 -2.76 8.58
N LEU A 95 3.96 -2.06 7.51
CA LEU A 95 2.97 -2.56 6.55
C LEU A 95 3.54 -3.73 5.74
N ASP A 96 2.83 -4.87 5.77
CA ASP A 96 3.20 -6.09 5.07
C ASP A 96 3.21 -5.93 3.55
N ALA A 97 4.09 -6.69 2.89
CA ALA A 97 4.14 -6.82 1.44
C ALA A 97 4.33 -8.27 0.98
N LEU A 98 3.69 -8.58 -0.15
CA LEU A 98 3.81 -9.82 -0.90
C LEU A 98 4.45 -9.47 -2.25
N VAL A 99 5.67 -9.93 -2.51
CA VAL A 99 6.41 -9.59 -3.74
C VAL A 99 6.40 -10.79 -4.68
N LEU A 100 5.73 -10.63 -5.83
CA LEU A 100 5.68 -11.65 -6.86
C LEU A 100 7.03 -11.73 -7.58
N VAL A 101 7.84 -12.72 -7.18
CA VAL A 101 9.16 -13.00 -7.75
C VAL A 101 9.15 -14.29 -8.57
N SER A 102 9.94 -14.36 -9.64
CA SER A 102 10.13 -15.61 -10.39
C SER A 102 10.85 -16.65 -9.52
N GLU A 103 12.04 -16.29 -9.04
CA GLU A 103 12.87 -17.07 -8.13
C GLU A 103 12.87 -16.44 -6.73
N PRO A 104 12.89 -17.24 -5.64
CA PRO A 104 12.94 -16.72 -4.27
C PRO A 104 14.20 -15.91 -4.01
N THR A 105 14.10 -14.85 -3.21
CA THR A 105 15.29 -14.13 -2.70
C THR A 105 15.84 -14.81 -1.42
N PHE A 106 16.20 -14.03 -0.40
CA PHE A 106 16.74 -14.51 0.86
C PHE A 106 16.28 -13.61 2.03
N PRO A 107 16.21 -14.13 3.27
CA PRO A 107 15.85 -13.31 4.43
C PRO A 107 16.84 -12.16 4.64
N GLY A 108 16.33 -10.93 4.76
CA GLY A 108 17.12 -9.70 4.81
C GLY A 108 17.47 -9.12 3.43
N CYS A 109 16.98 -9.69 2.34
CA CYS A 109 17.08 -9.06 1.02
C CYS A 109 16.23 -7.78 0.98
N LEU A 110 16.75 -6.74 0.33
CA LEU A 110 16.03 -5.49 0.09
C LEU A 110 15.63 -5.46 -1.38
N ILE A 111 14.35 -5.23 -1.66
CA ILE A 111 13.79 -5.23 -3.02
C ILE A 111 13.00 -3.96 -3.30
N GLU A 112 13.26 -3.38 -4.47
CA GLU A 112 12.52 -2.23 -5.02
C GLU A 112 11.36 -2.78 -5.86
N ALA A 113 10.13 -2.49 -5.44
CA ALA A 113 8.92 -3.01 -6.05
C ALA A 113 7.82 -1.95 -6.13
N LYS A 114 6.87 -2.10 -7.04
CA LYS A 114 5.68 -1.22 -7.15
C LYS A 114 4.42 -1.96 -6.70
N PRO A 115 3.46 -1.28 -6.04
CA PRO A 115 2.21 -1.89 -5.63
C PRO A 115 1.28 -2.10 -6.84
N VAL A 116 0.56 -3.21 -6.85
CA VAL A 116 -0.44 -3.55 -7.88
C VAL A 116 -1.81 -3.89 -7.29
N GLY A 117 -1.90 -4.18 -5.99
CA GLY A 117 -3.16 -4.42 -5.30
C GLY A 117 -3.00 -4.57 -3.79
N LEU A 118 -4.11 -4.69 -3.07
CA LEU A 118 -4.16 -4.85 -1.62
C LEU A 118 -4.90 -6.14 -1.26
N PHE A 119 -4.32 -6.94 -0.37
CA PHE A 119 -5.01 -8.06 0.26
C PHE A 119 -5.46 -7.66 1.67
N ARG A 120 -6.75 -7.79 1.96
CA ARG A 120 -7.34 -7.55 3.28
C ARG A 120 -7.66 -8.87 3.98
N MET A 121 -7.14 -9.01 5.18
CA MET A 121 -7.56 -10.04 6.12
C MET A 121 -7.63 -9.50 7.55
N ARG A 122 -8.06 -10.35 8.48
CA ARG A 122 -7.97 -10.15 9.93
C ARG A 122 -7.37 -11.39 10.57
N ASP A 123 -6.58 -11.19 11.61
CA ASP A 123 -6.04 -12.27 12.44
C ASP A 123 -6.37 -12.04 13.93
N GLU A 124 -5.69 -12.74 14.84
CA GLU A 124 -5.88 -12.59 16.28
C GLU A 124 -5.54 -11.19 16.86
N LYS A 125 -4.79 -10.34 16.14
CA LYS A 125 -4.42 -8.98 16.56
C LYS A 125 -5.38 -7.90 16.05
N GLY A 126 -6.01 -8.08 14.88
CA GLY A 126 -6.86 -7.05 14.28
C GLY A 126 -6.91 -7.08 12.75
N PRO A 127 -7.15 -5.93 12.09
CA PRO A 127 -6.95 -5.76 10.65
C PRO A 127 -5.51 -6.05 10.25
N ASP A 128 -5.34 -6.78 9.15
CA ASP A 128 -4.05 -7.24 8.65
C ASP A 128 -4.03 -7.03 7.13
N GLU A 129 -3.41 -5.92 6.70
CA GLU A 129 -3.34 -5.45 5.31
C GLU A 129 -2.00 -5.82 4.68
N LYS A 130 -2.01 -6.44 3.49
CA LYS A 130 -0.80 -6.83 2.76
C LYS A 130 -0.78 -6.23 1.36
N ILE A 131 0.26 -5.48 1.02
CA ILE A 131 0.41 -4.88 -0.30
C ILE A 131 0.98 -5.92 -1.28
N LEU A 132 0.24 -6.22 -2.34
CA LEU A 132 0.75 -7.04 -3.44
C LEU A 132 1.62 -6.16 -4.34
N CYS A 133 2.84 -6.60 -4.55
CA CYS A 133 3.87 -5.87 -5.27
C CYS A 133 4.48 -6.72 -6.39
N VAL A 134 4.96 -6.05 -7.43
CA VAL A 134 5.86 -6.64 -8.43
C VAL A 134 7.23 -5.96 -8.40
N PRO A 135 8.34 -6.71 -8.44
CA PRO A 135 9.69 -6.15 -8.37
C PRO A 135 10.04 -5.42 -9.67
N MET A 136 10.73 -4.29 -9.55
CA MET A 136 11.09 -3.47 -10.73
C MET A 136 12.08 -4.19 -11.67
N GLY A 137 12.93 -5.05 -11.11
CA GLY A 137 14.01 -5.74 -11.82
C GLY A 137 13.67 -7.09 -12.46
N ASP A 138 12.50 -7.69 -12.21
CA ASP A 138 12.13 -8.99 -12.79
C ASP A 138 11.30 -8.82 -14.07
N PRO A 139 11.82 -9.20 -15.26
CA PRO A 139 11.09 -9.04 -16.52
C PRO A 139 9.84 -9.92 -16.64
N HIS A 140 9.64 -10.90 -15.77
CA HIS A 140 8.41 -11.71 -15.73
C HIS A 140 7.26 -11.03 -14.98
N TRP A 141 7.53 -9.94 -14.25
CA TRP A 141 6.55 -9.28 -13.38
C TRP A 141 6.47 -7.76 -13.54
N ASN A 142 7.56 -7.09 -13.93
CA ASN A 142 7.61 -5.62 -13.95
C ASN A 142 6.65 -4.95 -14.96
N PHE A 143 6.10 -5.71 -15.92
CA PHE A 143 5.08 -5.23 -16.86
C PHE A 143 3.66 -5.15 -16.27
N ILE A 144 3.36 -5.92 -15.21
CA ILE A 144 2.09 -5.87 -14.46
C ILE A 144 1.93 -4.46 -13.89
N GLN A 145 0.77 -3.82 -14.08
CA GLN A 145 0.48 -2.49 -13.50
C GLN A 145 -0.62 -2.58 -12.46
N GLU A 146 -1.66 -3.37 -12.73
CA GLU A 146 -2.87 -3.47 -11.91
C GLU A 146 -3.12 -4.90 -11.44
N LEU A 147 -3.91 -5.05 -10.38
CA LEU A 147 -4.32 -6.36 -9.85
C LEU A 147 -4.95 -7.26 -10.92
N SER A 148 -5.67 -6.67 -11.88
CA SER A 148 -6.29 -7.38 -13.00
C SER A 148 -5.30 -8.04 -13.97
N ASP A 149 -4.05 -7.61 -13.98
CA ASP A 149 -3.00 -8.18 -14.83
C ASP A 149 -2.40 -9.45 -14.19
N VAL A 150 -2.57 -9.62 -12.87
CA VAL A 150 -2.07 -10.77 -12.11
C VAL A 150 -2.88 -12.03 -12.46
N PRO A 151 -2.24 -13.20 -12.70
CA PRO A 151 -2.96 -14.43 -12.99
C PRO A 151 -4.04 -14.75 -11.93
N PRO A 152 -5.33 -14.89 -12.31
CA PRO A 152 -6.42 -14.96 -11.34
C PRO A 152 -6.46 -16.26 -10.52
N HIS A 153 -5.67 -17.27 -10.90
CA HIS A 153 -5.46 -18.46 -10.06
C HIS A 153 -4.45 -18.20 -8.94
N LEU A 154 -3.38 -17.44 -9.21
CA LEU A 154 -2.36 -17.08 -8.22
C LEU A 154 -2.94 -16.23 -7.08
N LEU A 155 -3.86 -15.31 -7.39
CA LEU A 155 -4.60 -14.55 -6.37
C LEU A 155 -5.40 -15.48 -5.43
N LYS A 156 -5.97 -16.57 -5.96
CA LYS A 156 -6.70 -17.58 -5.17
C LYS A 156 -5.77 -18.49 -4.37
N GLU A 157 -4.58 -18.81 -4.89
CA GLU A 157 -3.56 -19.57 -4.16
C GLU A 157 -3.04 -18.78 -2.96
N ILE A 158 -2.75 -17.48 -3.15
CA ILE A 158 -2.33 -16.57 -2.08
C ILE A 158 -3.44 -16.40 -1.04
N GLU A 159 -4.68 -16.18 -1.48
CA GLU A 159 -5.84 -16.11 -0.60
C GLU A 159 -6.02 -17.39 0.22
N HIS A 160 -5.96 -18.55 -0.42
CA HIS A 160 -6.11 -19.85 0.23
C HIS A 160 -5.00 -20.11 1.25
N PHE A 161 -3.75 -19.73 0.95
CA PHE A 161 -2.64 -19.80 1.90
C PHE A 161 -2.97 -19.08 3.21
N PHE A 162 -3.47 -17.83 3.14
CA PHE A 162 -3.81 -17.04 4.33
C PHE A 162 -5.02 -17.56 5.12
N ILE A 163 -5.89 -18.36 4.49
CA ILE A 163 -6.98 -19.10 5.16
C ILE A 163 -6.43 -20.25 6.01
N ILE A 164 -5.41 -21.00 5.55
CA ILE A 164 -5.01 -22.28 6.17
C ILE A 164 -3.64 -22.30 6.89
N TYR A 165 -2.76 -21.31 6.67
CA TYR A 165 -1.38 -21.35 7.20
C TYR A 165 -1.28 -21.40 8.74
N LYS A 166 -2.28 -20.83 9.42
CA LYS A 166 -2.42 -20.78 10.89
C LYS A 166 -3.35 -21.87 11.46
N GLU A 167 -3.97 -22.72 10.63
CA GLU A 167 -4.98 -23.68 11.08
C GLU A 167 -4.44 -24.67 12.14
N LEU A 168 -3.26 -25.26 11.90
CA LEU A 168 -2.63 -26.17 12.88
C LEU A 168 -2.05 -25.46 14.11
N GLU A 169 -1.97 -24.12 14.11
CA GLU A 169 -1.72 -23.31 15.32
C GLU A 169 -3.00 -23.11 16.16
N LYS A 170 -4.16 -23.62 15.69
CA LYS A 170 -5.51 -23.41 16.26
C LYS A 170 -5.93 -21.94 16.33
N LYS A 171 -5.34 -21.10 15.48
CA LYS A 171 -5.67 -19.69 15.30
C LYS A 171 -6.65 -19.55 14.14
N LYS A 172 -7.51 -18.53 14.21
CA LYS A 172 -8.46 -18.19 13.15
C LYS A 172 -7.99 -16.96 12.41
N THR A 173 -8.06 -17.01 11.09
CA THR A 173 -7.96 -15.86 10.19
C THR A 173 -9.31 -15.65 9.51
N GLY A 174 -9.59 -14.40 9.11
CA GLY A 174 -10.75 -14.05 8.30
C GLY A 174 -10.27 -13.27 7.09
N VAL A 175 -10.52 -13.77 5.88
CA VAL A 175 -10.19 -13.05 4.65
C VAL A 175 -11.36 -12.13 4.26
N GLU A 176 -11.04 -10.90 3.88
CA GLU A 176 -12.00 -9.95 3.30
C GLU A 176 -11.85 -9.87 1.77
N GLY A 177 -10.64 -10.13 1.26
CA GLY A 177 -10.37 -10.37 -0.15
C GLY A 177 -9.35 -9.42 -0.75
N TRP A 178 -9.50 -9.15 -2.04
CA TRP A 178 -8.60 -8.32 -2.83
C TRP A 178 -9.22 -6.96 -3.18
N GLU A 179 -8.43 -5.90 -3.07
CA GLU A 179 -8.73 -4.55 -3.52
C GLU A 179 -7.67 -4.05 -4.54
N ASP A 180 -8.04 -3.02 -5.29
CA ASP A 180 -7.22 -2.46 -6.37
C ASP A 180 -5.94 -1.74 -5.89
N ARG A 181 -5.14 -1.30 -6.88
CA ARG A 181 -3.93 -0.53 -6.68
C ARG A 181 -4.17 0.83 -6.00
N GLU A 182 -5.30 1.48 -6.24
CA GLU A 182 -5.62 2.77 -5.61
C GLU A 182 -5.83 2.58 -4.11
N SER A 183 -6.51 1.51 -3.69
CA SER A 183 -6.62 1.07 -2.30
C SER A 183 -5.25 0.75 -1.69
N ALA A 184 -4.40 0.01 -2.39
CA ALA A 184 -3.05 -0.30 -1.95
C ALA A 184 -2.21 0.96 -1.68
N ILE A 185 -2.25 1.92 -2.60
CA ILE A 185 -1.53 3.18 -2.50
C ILE A 185 -2.07 4.04 -1.36
N LYS A 186 -3.39 4.11 -1.15
CA LYS A 186 -4.00 4.77 0.02
C LYS A 186 -3.49 4.16 1.34
N ALA A 187 -3.45 2.83 1.44
CA ALA A 187 -2.95 2.14 2.63
C ALA A 187 -1.46 2.46 2.90
N VAL A 188 -0.61 2.46 1.86
CA VAL A 188 0.79 2.89 1.97
C VAL A 188 0.92 4.34 2.45
N HIS A 189 0.18 5.29 1.88
CA HIS A 189 0.24 6.69 2.33
C HIS A 189 -0.23 6.86 3.77
N ALA A 190 -1.31 6.18 4.19
CA ALA A 190 -1.79 6.19 5.56
C ALA A 190 -0.72 5.65 6.52
N SER A 191 -0.07 4.53 6.17
CA SER A 191 0.98 3.91 6.99
C SER A 191 2.28 4.72 7.02
N ARG A 192 2.68 5.37 5.92
CA ARG A 192 3.80 6.32 5.90
C ARG A 192 3.52 7.54 6.78
N LYS A 193 2.28 8.07 6.77
CA LYS A 193 1.87 9.18 7.64
C LYS A 193 1.93 8.77 9.13
N ARG A 194 1.37 7.61 9.49
CA ARG A 194 1.44 7.06 10.86
C ARG A 194 2.88 6.94 11.35
N TYR A 195 3.78 6.44 10.50
CA TYR A 195 5.21 6.34 10.79
C TYR A 195 5.86 7.71 11.05
N GLN A 196 5.63 8.70 10.16
CA GLN A 196 6.16 10.06 10.33
C GLN A 196 5.66 10.75 11.59
N ASP A 197 4.39 10.59 11.93
CA ASP A 197 3.80 11.20 13.13
C ASP A 197 4.33 10.53 14.42
N ASN A 198 4.59 9.21 14.39
CA ASN A 198 5.28 8.50 15.47
C ASN A 198 6.72 9.00 15.67
N LEU A 199 7.49 9.18 14.60
CA LEU A 199 8.84 9.75 14.67
C LEU A 199 8.86 11.16 15.28
N LYS A 200 7.89 12.02 14.93
CA LYS A 200 7.77 13.37 15.52
C LYS A 200 7.49 13.30 17.02
N GLN A 201 6.62 12.40 17.47
CA GLN A 201 6.32 12.20 18.89
C GLN A 201 7.56 11.72 19.66
N LEU A 202 8.28 10.73 19.13
CA LEU A 202 9.54 10.25 19.73
C LEU A 202 10.65 11.31 19.77
N GLY A 203 10.68 12.21 18.79
CA GLY A 203 11.58 13.37 18.78
C GLY A 203 11.17 14.45 19.79
N ALA A 204 9.87 14.73 19.92
CA ALA A 204 9.33 15.73 20.84
C ALA A 204 9.41 15.30 22.31
N SER A 205 9.26 14.00 22.62
CA SER A 205 9.41 13.45 23.97
C SER A 205 10.87 13.31 24.44
N ARG A 206 11.85 13.85 23.69
CA ARG A 206 13.28 13.90 24.04
C ARG A 206 13.78 15.33 24.34
N ILE A 207 12.87 16.28 24.57
CA ILE A 207 13.12 17.68 24.93
C ILE A 207 12.51 17.96 26.31
#